data_AF-A0A2E4PFM6-F1
#
_entry.id   AF-A0A2E4PFM6-F1
#
_cell.length_a   1.000
_cell.length_b   1.000
_cell.length_c   1.000
_cell.angle_alpha   90.00
_cell.angle_beta   90.00
_cell.angle_gamma   90.00
#
_symmetry.space_group_name_H-M   'P 1'
#
loop_
_entity.id
_entity.type
_entity.pdbx_description
1 polymer ?
#
loop_
_entity_poly.entity_id
_entity_poly.type
_entity_poly.pdbx_seq_one_letter_code
_entity_poly.pdbx_strand_id
1 'polypeptide(L)'
;MRLSKCIIQQGTSKKLAQLNLTKNHLKWVIFFVTDTFIFDTTNLKNMKIQTFKKMMYAIMATVMFISCSKEDNEIEVKQLDPIKDKAIAEAITLSNDKGIPFPEGSKVFKNDDGVFTIVLPENMYYLIANNTRSRQLSKVAEISVHCDCTQGTDCSPLKKDGVYYCIMASTCKTCERKVYSNSRSVVLKGIINVKEEVSLINTSDKKEYKCMKTEVLNLPEVKTGINNFYLKIYNGNIPDFIKQNKEISSKEYVYVKANVFGYTMVLPVLRNSIESNNSKEIEIISKITCDCDWGTGCVKKRAFGGVYCDSGPDCASCVMYDN
;
A
#
# COMPACT_ATOMS: atom_id res chain seq x y z
N MET A 1 -23.59 22.47 -30.97
CA MET A 1 -23.09 22.05 -29.66
C MET A 1 -23.87 20.82 -29.22
N ARG A 2 -23.37 19.62 -29.55
CA ARG A 2 -24.08 18.36 -29.31
C ARG A 2 -23.34 17.58 -28.22
N LEU A 3 -24.07 17.30 -27.15
CA LEU A 3 -23.75 16.35 -26.09
C LEU A 3 -23.69 14.94 -26.69
N SER A 4 -22.58 14.23 -26.46
CA SER A 4 -22.47 12.80 -26.74
C SER A 4 -22.52 12.06 -25.41
N LYS A 5 -23.62 11.35 -25.16
CA LYS A 5 -23.81 10.46 -24.00
C LYS A 5 -22.99 9.18 -24.19
N CYS A 6 -22.19 8.81 -23.20
CA CYS A 6 -21.65 7.46 -23.06
C CYS A 6 -22.77 6.53 -22.60
N ILE A 7 -23.08 5.51 -23.40
CA ILE A 7 -24.00 4.43 -23.04
C ILE A 7 -23.14 3.27 -22.53
N ILE A 8 -23.22 2.99 -21.22
CA ILE A 8 -22.65 1.78 -20.61
C ILE A 8 -23.66 0.66 -20.84
N GLN A 9 -23.29 -0.36 -21.63
CA GLN A 9 -24.10 -1.56 -21.78
C GLN A 9 -23.53 -2.64 -20.84
N GLN A 10 -24.25 -2.93 -19.76
CA GLN A 10 -23.97 -4.03 -18.83
C GLN A 10 -24.21 -5.38 -19.53
N GLY A 11 -23.19 -6.24 -19.54
CA GLY A 11 -23.31 -7.62 -19.97
C GLY A 11 -23.95 -8.48 -18.86
N THR A 12 -25.15 -9.00 -19.12
CA THR A 12 -25.73 -10.12 -18.37
C THR A 12 -25.53 -11.42 -19.15
N SER A 13 -25.04 -12.42 -18.44
CA SER A 13 -24.80 -13.79 -18.91
C SER A 13 -26.09 -14.61 -18.95
N LYS A 14 -26.10 -15.63 -19.83
CA LYS A 14 -27.04 -16.76 -19.99
C LYS A 14 -28.21 -16.59 -20.97
N LYS A 15 -28.08 -17.26 -22.12
CA LYS A 15 -28.89 -18.44 -22.50
C LYS A 15 -28.38 -19.04 -23.81
N LEU A 16 -28.03 -20.33 -23.79
CA LEU A 16 -27.94 -21.15 -25.00
C LEU A 16 -29.35 -21.23 -25.63
N ALA A 17 -29.43 -20.91 -26.92
CA ALA A 17 -30.54 -21.31 -27.77
C ALA A 17 -29.94 -21.92 -29.05
N GLN A 18 -30.18 -23.22 -29.25
CA GLN A 18 -30.00 -23.89 -30.53
C GLN A 18 -30.99 -23.30 -31.54
N LEU A 19 -30.51 -22.93 -32.72
CA LEU A 19 -31.36 -22.57 -33.86
C LEU A 19 -30.83 -23.22 -35.13
N ASN A 20 -31.75 -23.92 -35.79
CA ASN A 20 -31.56 -24.78 -36.95
C ASN A 20 -31.01 -24.04 -38.18
N LEU A 21 -30.17 -24.75 -38.91
CA LEU A 21 -29.68 -24.44 -40.24
C LEU A 21 -30.81 -24.37 -41.27
N THR A 22 -30.89 -23.27 -42.02
CA THR A 22 -31.35 -23.29 -43.42
C THR A 22 -30.45 -22.42 -44.30
N LYS A 23 -30.03 -23.01 -45.42
CA LYS A 23 -29.16 -22.47 -46.48
C LYS A 23 -29.71 -21.16 -47.08
N ASN A 24 -28.90 -20.09 -47.08
CA ASN A 24 -28.42 -19.41 -48.29
C ASN A 24 -27.78 -18.04 -47.95
N HIS A 25 -26.67 -17.76 -48.64
CA HIS A 25 -25.88 -16.52 -48.66
C HIS A 25 -25.04 -16.14 -47.43
N LEU A 26 -23.78 -16.57 -47.54
CA LEU A 26 -22.59 -16.16 -46.83
C LEU A 26 -22.35 -14.63 -46.94
N LYS A 27 -22.27 -13.89 -45.83
CA LYS A 27 -21.08 -13.10 -45.42
C LYS A 27 -21.31 -12.21 -44.20
N TRP A 28 -20.29 -12.23 -43.34
CA TRP A 28 -20.02 -11.44 -42.13
C TRP A 28 -20.71 -11.88 -40.84
N VAL A 29 -20.06 -12.82 -40.15
CA VAL A 29 -20.19 -13.01 -38.70
C VAL A 29 -18.91 -12.47 -38.07
N ILE A 30 -19.04 -11.50 -37.16
CA ILE A 30 -17.94 -11.06 -36.28
C ILE A 30 -18.09 -11.85 -34.98
N PHE A 31 -17.24 -12.85 -34.78
CA PHE A 31 -17.06 -13.49 -33.48
C PHE A 31 -15.95 -12.74 -32.73
N PHE A 32 -16.31 -12.15 -31.59
CA PHE A 32 -15.33 -11.84 -30.54
C PHE A 32 -15.16 -13.08 -29.69
N VAL A 33 -14.14 -13.87 -29.99
CA VAL A 33 -13.59 -14.87 -29.07
C VAL A 33 -12.07 -14.71 -29.13
N THR A 34 -11.49 -14.46 -27.97
CA THR A 34 -10.07 -14.40 -27.70
C THR A 34 -9.42 -15.73 -28.05
N ASP A 35 -8.85 -15.85 -29.25
CA ASP A 35 -7.83 -16.86 -29.56
C ASP A 35 -7.03 -16.41 -30.78
N THR A 36 -5.70 -16.46 -30.62
CA THR A 36 -4.63 -16.43 -31.65
C THR A 36 -5.06 -16.15 -33.10
N PHE A 37 -4.69 -14.96 -33.60
CA PHE A 37 -4.69 -14.66 -35.04
C PHE A 37 -3.63 -15.52 -35.75
N ILE A 38 -4.06 -16.63 -36.35
CA ILE A 38 -3.25 -17.34 -37.35
C ILE A 38 -3.44 -16.61 -38.68
N PHE A 39 -2.43 -15.84 -39.09
CA PHE A 39 -2.39 -15.26 -40.43
C PHE A 39 -2.10 -16.38 -41.45
N ASP A 40 -3.12 -16.78 -42.20
CA ASP A 40 -2.94 -17.61 -43.40
C ASP A 40 -2.26 -16.76 -44.50
N THR A 41 -0.96 -17.00 -44.71
CA THR A 41 -0.12 -16.21 -45.62
C THR A 41 -0.41 -16.46 -47.10
N THR A 42 -1.24 -17.45 -47.42
CA THR A 42 -1.45 -17.92 -48.79
C THR A 42 -2.28 -16.95 -49.66
N ASN A 43 -3.00 -15.99 -49.04
CA ASN A 43 -3.87 -15.03 -49.76
C ASN A 43 -3.34 -13.59 -49.85
N LEU A 44 -2.12 -13.31 -49.36
CA LEU A 44 -1.58 -11.93 -49.36
C LEU A 44 -1.21 -11.39 -50.75
N LYS A 45 -0.97 -12.26 -51.75
CA LYS A 45 -0.51 -11.84 -53.09
C LYS A 45 -1.58 -11.12 -53.93
N ASN A 46 -2.87 -11.31 -53.63
CA ASN A 46 -3.97 -10.71 -54.40
C ASN A 46 -4.69 -9.56 -53.68
N MET A 47 -4.23 -9.17 -52.49
CA MET A 47 -4.81 -8.05 -51.78
C MET A 47 -4.37 -6.75 -52.43
N LYS A 48 -5.27 -6.08 -53.16
CA LYS A 48 -5.01 -4.76 -53.73
C LYS A 48 -4.50 -3.83 -52.63
N ILE A 49 -3.42 -3.09 -52.91
CA ILE A 49 -2.75 -2.16 -51.99
C ILE A 49 -3.74 -1.22 -51.27
N GLN A 50 -4.83 -0.83 -51.94
CA GLN A 50 -5.88 0.00 -51.35
C GLN A 50 -6.64 -0.68 -50.19
N THR A 51 -6.88 -1.99 -50.27
CA THR A 51 -7.59 -2.75 -49.24
C THR A 51 -6.71 -2.93 -48.00
N PHE A 52 -5.40 -3.12 -48.19
CA PHE A 52 -4.43 -3.19 -47.10
C PHE A 52 -4.31 -1.85 -46.35
N LYS A 53 -4.27 -0.73 -47.08
CA LYS A 53 -4.26 0.61 -46.47
C LYS A 53 -5.52 0.84 -45.63
N LYS A 54 -6.71 0.49 -46.13
CA LYS A 54 -7.97 0.64 -45.38
C LYS A 54 -8.00 -0.21 -44.11
N MET A 55 -7.49 -1.45 -44.17
CA MET A 55 -7.40 -2.32 -43.00
C MET A 55 -6.40 -1.78 -41.96
N MET A 56 -5.23 -1.28 -42.40
CA MET A 56 -4.26 -0.65 -41.49
C MET A 56 -4.82 0.62 -40.83
N TYR A 57 -5.56 1.46 -41.56
CA TYR A 57 -6.25 2.61 -40.97
C TYR A 57 -7.32 2.19 -39.97
N ALA A 58 -8.08 1.13 -40.25
CA ALA A 58 -9.08 0.61 -39.32
C ALA A 58 -8.42 0.09 -38.04
N ILE A 59 -7.32 -0.67 -38.14
CA ILE A 59 -6.57 -1.18 -36.99
C ILE A 59 -5.97 -0.02 -36.17
N MET A 60 -5.31 0.95 -36.81
CA MET A 60 -4.79 2.14 -36.11
C MET A 60 -5.90 2.93 -35.41
N ALA A 61 -7.05 3.11 -36.05
CA ALA A 61 -8.19 3.79 -35.44
C ALA A 61 -8.68 3.02 -34.21
N THR A 62 -8.84 1.69 -34.28
CA THR A 62 -9.21 0.88 -33.10
C THR A 62 -8.17 0.91 -31.99
N VAL A 63 -6.86 0.95 -32.30
CA VAL A 63 -5.80 1.05 -31.29
C VAL A 63 -5.85 2.41 -30.58
N MET A 64 -6.22 3.49 -31.27
CA MET A 64 -6.40 4.80 -30.65
C MET A 64 -7.65 4.89 -29.75
N PHE A 65 -8.70 4.10 -30.01
CA PHE A 65 -9.93 4.12 -29.18
C PHE A 65 -9.89 3.18 -27.97
N ILE A 66 -8.88 2.32 -27.82
CA ILE A 66 -8.73 1.41 -26.65
C ILE A 66 -7.96 2.09 -25.49
N SER A 67 -7.40 3.28 -25.71
CA SER A 67 -6.73 4.05 -24.66
C SER A 67 -7.69 4.96 -23.87
N CYS A 68 -8.72 4.38 -23.23
CA CYS A 68 -9.22 4.97 -21.99
C CYS A 68 -8.25 4.53 -20.89
N SER A 69 -7.09 5.19 -20.81
CA SER A 69 -6.16 4.93 -19.72
C SER A 69 -6.80 5.45 -18.42
N LYS A 70 -6.60 4.72 -17.31
CA LYS A 70 -6.99 5.17 -15.97
C LYS A 70 -6.40 6.55 -15.59
N GLU A 71 -5.48 7.09 -16.39
CA GLU A 71 -4.80 8.37 -16.17
C GLU A 71 -5.76 9.57 -16.26
N ASP A 72 -6.84 9.46 -17.05
CA ASP A 72 -7.79 10.58 -17.25
C ASP A 72 -8.53 11.01 -15.97
N ASN A 73 -8.50 10.19 -14.92
CA ASN A 73 -9.16 10.43 -13.63
C ASN A 73 -8.19 10.64 -12.46
N GLU A 74 -6.88 10.73 -12.72
CA GLU A 74 -5.90 11.07 -11.69
C GLU A 74 -6.13 12.52 -11.22
N ILE A 75 -6.19 12.73 -9.90
CA ILE A 75 -6.37 14.05 -9.31
C ILE A 75 -5.16 14.41 -8.44
N GLU A 76 -4.75 15.67 -8.51
CA GLU A 76 -3.78 16.21 -7.58
C GLU A 76 -4.48 16.51 -6.24
N VAL A 77 -4.04 15.84 -5.17
CA VAL A 77 -4.57 16.08 -3.84
C VAL A 77 -3.98 17.38 -3.30
N LYS A 78 -4.83 18.33 -2.92
CA LYS A 78 -4.39 19.61 -2.33
C LYS A 78 -3.46 19.36 -1.13
N GLN A 79 -2.23 19.83 -1.22
CA GLN A 79 -1.31 19.90 -0.10
C GLN A 79 -1.73 21.03 0.84
N LEU A 80 -1.86 20.73 2.13
CA LEU A 80 -2.21 21.72 3.15
C LEU A 80 -1.01 22.63 3.42
N ASP A 81 -1.22 23.93 3.34
CA ASP A 81 -0.24 24.93 3.74
C ASP A 81 -0.51 25.30 5.21
N PRO A 82 0.37 24.96 6.17
CA PRO A 82 0.11 25.19 7.59
C PRO A 82 0.03 26.68 7.96
N ILE A 83 0.58 27.57 7.12
CA ILE A 83 0.51 29.02 7.34
C ILE A 83 -0.83 29.56 6.85
N LYS A 84 -1.30 29.12 5.67
CA LYS A 84 -2.55 29.63 5.07
C LYS A 84 -3.80 28.92 5.59
N ASP A 85 -3.69 27.63 5.88
CA ASP A 85 -4.79 26.76 6.30
C ASP A 85 -4.70 26.41 7.80
N LYS A 86 -4.22 27.36 8.64
CA LYS A 86 -3.92 27.15 10.06
C LYS A 86 -5.06 26.51 10.84
N ALA A 87 -6.30 26.98 10.66
CA ALA A 87 -7.47 26.44 11.36
C ALA A 87 -7.74 24.97 11.03
N ILE A 88 -7.53 24.56 9.77
CA ILE A 88 -7.67 23.16 9.33
C ILE A 88 -6.52 22.33 9.91
N ALA A 89 -5.30 22.85 9.87
CA ALA A 89 -4.13 22.18 10.41
C ALA A 89 -4.26 21.93 11.93
N GLU A 90 -4.81 22.89 12.68
CA GLU A 90 -5.11 22.76 14.11
C GLU A 90 -6.25 21.77 14.37
N ALA A 91 -7.32 21.81 13.56
CA ALA A 91 -8.44 20.88 13.70
C ALA A 91 -8.01 19.41 13.51
N ILE A 92 -7.12 19.13 12.54
CA ILE A 92 -6.56 17.78 12.35
C ILE A 92 -5.82 17.35 13.62
N THR A 93 -4.92 18.19 14.14
CA THR A 93 -4.15 17.90 15.36
C THR A 93 -5.06 17.65 16.57
N LEU A 94 -6.15 18.41 16.72
CA LEU A 94 -7.10 18.27 17.83
C LEU A 94 -8.01 17.04 17.69
N SER A 95 -8.34 16.63 16.46
CA SER A 95 -9.24 15.50 16.20
C SER A 95 -8.63 14.13 16.54
N ASN A 96 -7.30 14.05 16.67
CA ASN A 96 -6.54 12.81 16.78
C ASN A 96 -6.81 11.82 15.62
N ASP A 97 -7.29 12.32 14.47
CA ASP A 97 -7.40 11.51 13.26
C ASP A 97 -5.99 11.21 12.75
N LYS A 98 -5.64 9.92 12.69
CA LYS A 98 -4.34 9.45 12.20
C LYS A 98 -4.19 9.51 10.68
N GLY A 99 -5.28 9.81 9.96
CA GLY A 99 -5.26 9.87 8.51
C GLY A 99 -5.04 8.50 7.83
N ILE A 100 -4.80 8.54 6.52
CA ILE A 100 -4.33 7.41 5.72
C ILE A 100 -2.87 7.69 5.32
N PRO A 101 -1.91 6.80 5.60
CA PRO A 101 -0.54 6.96 5.10
C PRO A 101 -0.52 7.14 3.58
N PHE A 102 0.15 8.19 3.14
CA PHE A 102 0.22 8.63 1.75
C PHE A 102 1.69 8.96 1.40
N PRO A 103 2.53 7.92 1.25
CA PRO A 103 3.95 8.09 0.95
C PRO A 103 4.16 8.79 -0.40
N GLU A 104 5.35 9.36 -0.58
CA GLU A 104 5.75 10.00 -1.84
C GLU A 104 5.60 9.03 -3.02
N GLY A 105 5.12 9.53 -4.17
CA GLY A 105 4.81 8.72 -5.35
C GLY A 105 3.43 8.05 -5.34
N SER A 106 2.66 8.14 -4.25
CA SER A 106 1.26 7.67 -4.24
C SER A 106 0.38 8.53 -5.14
N LYS A 107 -0.60 7.90 -5.79
CA LYS A 107 -1.55 8.53 -6.72
C LYS A 107 -2.98 8.42 -6.22
N VAL A 108 -3.83 9.39 -6.59
CA VAL A 108 -5.27 9.38 -6.28
C VAL A 108 -6.08 9.49 -7.55
N PHE A 109 -7.07 8.61 -7.68
CA PHE A 109 -8.01 8.62 -8.79
C PHE A 109 -9.41 8.90 -8.25
N LYS A 110 -10.13 9.84 -8.87
CA LYS A 110 -11.53 10.12 -8.51
C LYS A 110 -12.46 9.32 -9.42
N ASN A 111 -13.32 8.49 -8.83
CA ASN A 111 -14.35 7.76 -9.56
C ASN A 111 -15.63 8.61 -9.70
N ASP A 112 -16.47 8.28 -10.68
CA ASP A 112 -17.73 8.98 -10.96
C ASP A 112 -18.68 9.03 -9.75
N ASP A 113 -18.61 8.01 -8.88
CA ASP A 113 -19.42 7.90 -7.66
C ASP A 113 -18.89 8.74 -6.47
N GLY A 114 -17.89 9.61 -6.70
CA GLY A 114 -17.27 10.42 -5.64
C GLY A 114 -16.36 9.62 -4.71
N VAL A 115 -16.01 8.38 -5.07
CA VAL A 115 -15.06 7.54 -4.35
C VAL A 115 -13.64 7.84 -4.83
N PHE A 116 -12.70 8.00 -3.90
CA PHE A 116 -11.28 8.22 -4.22
C PHE A 116 -10.51 6.91 -4.09
N THR A 117 -9.76 6.53 -5.11
CA THR A 117 -8.89 5.34 -5.06
C THR A 117 -7.46 5.81 -4.87
N ILE A 118 -6.83 5.39 -3.78
CA ILE A 118 -5.42 5.66 -3.49
C ILE A 118 -4.61 4.45 -3.93
N VAL A 119 -3.61 4.68 -4.77
CA VAL A 119 -2.68 3.66 -5.27
C VAL A 119 -1.28 3.99 -4.74
N LEU A 120 -0.66 3.03 -4.05
CA LEU A 120 0.70 3.16 -3.55
C LEU A 120 1.73 3.00 -4.67
N PRO A 121 2.94 3.56 -4.50
CA PRO A 121 4.06 3.30 -5.41
C PRO A 121 4.47 1.81 -5.36
N GLU A 122 5.24 1.39 -6.36
CA GLU A 122 5.73 0.01 -6.43
C GLU A 122 6.46 -0.42 -5.15
N ASN A 123 6.29 -1.69 -4.78
CA ASN A 123 6.88 -2.31 -3.59
C ASN A 123 6.34 -1.76 -2.25
N MET A 124 5.31 -0.92 -2.26
CA MET A 124 4.59 -0.53 -1.04
C MET A 124 3.20 -1.16 -1.00
N TYR A 125 2.79 -1.57 0.20
CA TYR A 125 1.48 -2.19 0.41
C TYR A 125 0.81 -1.65 1.66
N TYR A 126 -0.49 -1.39 1.57
CA TYR A 126 -1.34 -1.21 2.72
C TYR A 126 -1.54 -2.55 3.43
N LEU A 127 -1.45 -2.51 4.75
CA LEU A 127 -1.83 -3.62 5.61
C LEU A 127 -3.26 -3.39 6.10
N ILE A 128 -4.17 -4.24 5.63
CA ILE A 128 -5.60 -4.14 5.93
C ILE A 128 -6.08 -5.33 6.77
N ALA A 129 -7.12 -5.10 7.57
CA ALA A 129 -7.81 -6.11 8.35
C ALA A 129 -9.32 -5.97 8.16
N ASN A 130 -10.07 -7.07 8.20
CA ASN A 130 -11.53 -7.04 7.99
C ASN A 130 -12.28 -6.28 9.10
N ASN A 131 -11.70 -6.20 10.30
CA ASN A 131 -12.25 -5.44 11.42
C ASN A 131 -11.11 -5.06 12.39
N THR A 132 -11.44 -4.28 13.42
CA THR A 132 -10.47 -3.75 14.38
C THR A 132 -9.78 -4.83 15.20
N ARG A 133 -10.47 -5.94 15.49
CA ARG A 133 -9.98 -7.06 16.32
C ARG A 133 -9.24 -8.13 15.52
N SER A 134 -9.33 -8.11 14.19
CA SER A 134 -8.68 -9.09 13.34
C SER A 134 -7.16 -8.94 13.42
N ARG A 135 -6.49 -10.03 13.81
CA ARG A 135 -5.03 -10.15 13.81
C ARG A 135 -4.46 -10.59 12.47
N GLN A 136 -5.32 -11.11 11.59
CA GLN A 136 -4.92 -11.46 10.23
C GLN A 136 -4.89 -10.20 9.37
N LEU A 137 -3.75 -9.98 8.74
CA LEU A 137 -3.52 -8.88 7.81
C LEU A 137 -3.52 -9.41 6.38
N SER A 138 -4.03 -8.58 5.46
CA SER A 138 -3.87 -8.76 4.03
C SER A 138 -3.14 -7.56 3.44
N LYS A 139 -2.40 -7.80 2.35
CA LYS A 139 -1.69 -6.76 1.61
C LYS A 139 -2.51 -6.32 0.42
N VAL A 140 -2.62 -5.01 0.22
CA VAL A 140 -3.23 -4.43 -0.97
C VAL A 140 -2.41 -3.23 -1.43
N ALA A 141 -2.23 -3.07 -2.74
CA ALA A 141 -1.53 -1.92 -3.32
C ALA A 141 -2.45 -0.70 -3.46
N GLU A 142 -3.76 -0.92 -3.47
CA GLU A 142 -4.77 0.12 -3.63
C GLU A 142 -5.89 -0.03 -2.59
N ILE A 143 -6.47 1.11 -2.20
CA ILE A 143 -7.65 1.21 -1.34
C ILE A 143 -8.61 2.26 -1.89
N SER A 144 -9.89 2.07 -1.65
CA SER A 144 -10.92 3.06 -1.95
C SER A 144 -11.31 3.80 -0.67
N VAL A 145 -11.46 5.11 -0.76
CA VAL A 145 -11.76 6.02 0.35
C VAL A 145 -13.02 6.79 0.01
N HIS A 146 -13.97 6.74 0.93
CA HIS A 146 -15.16 7.56 0.88
C HIS A 146 -15.09 8.61 1.98
N CYS A 147 -15.28 9.87 1.58
CA CYS A 147 -15.33 11.02 2.47
C CYS A 147 -16.79 11.44 2.60
N ASP A 148 -17.45 11.01 3.66
CA ASP A 148 -18.88 11.22 3.90
C ASP A 148 -19.11 12.46 4.75
N CYS A 149 -20.01 13.35 4.34
CA CYS A 149 -20.50 14.40 5.24
C CYS A 149 -21.80 13.95 5.92
N THR A 150 -21.85 13.93 7.26
CA THR A 150 -23.06 13.50 7.98
C THR A 150 -24.14 14.58 8.02
N GLN A 151 -23.77 15.87 7.93
CA GLN A 151 -24.68 17.01 7.87
C GLN A 151 -24.08 18.13 7.00
N GLY A 152 -24.69 18.42 5.85
CA GLY A 152 -24.24 19.44 4.90
C GLY A 152 -23.68 18.86 3.60
N THR A 153 -22.91 19.66 2.88
CA THR A 153 -22.20 19.28 1.64
C THR A 153 -20.71 19.60 1.79
N ASP A 154 -19.88 19.05 0.90
CA ASP A 154 -18.44 19.32 0.81
C ASP A 154 -17.59 18.64 1.90
N CYS A 155 -17.34 17.34 1.76
CA CYS A 155 -16.12 16.76 2.31
C CYS A 155 -15.13 16.46 1.19
N SER A 156 -13.93 17.02 1.29
CA SER A 156 -12.91 16.97 0.24
C SER A 156 -11.61 16.37 0.74
N PRO A 157 -10.86 15.69 -0.14
CA PRO A 157 -9.59 15.10 0.21
C PRO A 157 -8.48 16.15 0.31
N LEU A 158 -7.53 15.92 1.22
CA LEU A 158 -6.31 16.72 1.35
C LEU A 158 -5.11 15.83 1.68
N LYS A 159 -3.92 16.40 1.52
CA LYS A 159 -2.66 15.80 1.99
C LYS A 159 -1.91 16.76 2.91
N LYS A 160 -1.40 16.24 4.03
CA LYS A 160 -0.52 16.97 4.96
C LYS A 160 0.54 15.99 5.47
N ASP A 161 1.81 16.36 5.38
CA ASP A 161 2.95 15.61 5.95
C ASP A 161 2.95 14.11 5.58
N GLY A 162 2.67 13.78 4.32
CA GLY A 162 2.63 12.38 3.85
C GLY A 162 1.42 11.59 4.34
N VAL A 163 0.37 12.27 4.78
CA VAL A 163 -0.87 11.67 5.25
C VAL A 163 -2.06 12.28 4.50
N TYR A 164 -2.98 11.42 4.08
CA TYR A 164 -4.22 11.76 3.40
C TYR A 164 -5.38 11.85 4.40
N TYR A 165 -6.17 12.91 4.29
CA TYR A 165 -7.33 13.14 5.14
C TYR A 165 -8.57 13.46 4.29
N CYS A 166 -9.74 13.24 4.90
CA CYS A 166 -11.01 13.79 4.42
C CYS A 166 -11.34 14.97 5.33
N ILE A 167 -11.33 16.20 4.81
CA ILE A 167 -11.73 17.37 5.59
C ILE A 167 -13.07 17.94 5.18
N MET A 168 -13.72 18.46 6.21
CA MET A 168 -14.87 19.33 6.14
C MET A 168 -14.53 20.61 5.36
N ALA A 169 -15.25 20.86 4.28
CA ALA A 169 -15.35 22.18 3.67
C ALA A 169 -16.63 22.89 4.16
N SER A 170 -16.82 24.15 3.74
CA SER A 170 -17.58 25.24 4.39
C SER A 170 -18.96 24.92 4.95
N THR A 171 -19.68 23.93 4.44
CA THR A 171 -21.06 23.61 4.88
C THR A 171 -21.22 22.28 5.58
N CYS A 172 -20.19 21.44 5.61
CA CYS A 172 -20.21 20.17 6.31
C CYS A 172 -20.03 20.38 7.83
N LYS A 173 -20.70 19.61 8.70
CA LYS A 173 -20.48 19.64 10.16
C LYS A 173 -19.60 18.52 10.69
N THR A 174 -19.60 17.36 10.04
CA THR A 174 -18.75 16.24 10.41
C THR A 174 -18.42 15.46 9.15
N CYS A 175 -17.14 15.32 8.86
CA CYS A 175 -16.68 14.45 7.79
C CYS A 175 -16.17 13.13 8.36
N GLU A 176 -16.77 12.03 7.90
CA GLU A 176 -16.34 10.68 8.21
C GLU A 176 -15.55 10.08 7.05
N ARG A 177 -14.48 9.36 7.39
CA ARG A 177 -13.68 8.61 6.43
C ARG A 177 -14.00 7.13 6.52
N LYS A 178 -14.39 6.52 5.40
CA LYS A 178 -14.55 5.07 5.29
C LYS A 178 -13.57 4.51 4.27
N VAL A 179 -12.90 3.42 4.63
CA VAL A 179 -11.90 2.75 3.79
C VAL A 179 -12.43 1.40 3.34
N TYR A 180 -12.24 1.11 2.06
CA TYR A 180 -12.70 -0.11 1.40
C TYR A 180 -11.58 -0.77 0.61
N SER A 181 -11.65 -2.09 0.49
CA SER A 181 -10.87 -2.88 -0.45
C SER A 181 -11.80 -3.91 -1.10
N ASN A 182 -11.81 -3.99 -2.43
CA ASN A 182 -12.71 -4.85 -3.20
C ASN A 182 -14.18 -4.74 -2.74
N SER A 183 -14.66 -3.51 -2.59
CA SER A 183 -16.03 -3.17 -2.15
C SER A 183 -16.41 -3.62 -0.73
N ARG A 184 -15.44 -4.03 0.10
CA ARG A 184 -15.66 -4.38 1.52
C ARG A 184 -15.02 -3.35 2.42
N SER A 185 -15.69 -2.96 3.49
CA SER A 185 -15.11 -2.08 4.50
C SER A 185 -13.95 -2.78 5.20
N VAL A 186 -12.86 -2.05 5.40
CA VAL A 186 -11.63 -2.58 6.01
C VAL A 186 -11.05 -1.58 7.01
N VAL A 187 -10.24 -2.09 7.92
CA VAL A 187 -9.45 -1.30 8.87
C VAL A 187 -8.02 -1.25 8.40
N LEU A 188 -7.50 -0.04 8.22
CA LEU A 188 -6.11 0.17 7.88
C LEU A 188 -5.22 0.03 9.11
N LYS A 189 -4.21 -0.84 9.05
CA LYS A 189 -3.29 -1.13 10.16
C LYS A 189 -1.92 -0.49 9.98
N GLY A 190 -1.54 -0.16 8.74
CA GLY A 190 -0.29 0.49 8.38
C GLY A 190 0.06 0.34 6.91
N ILE A 191 1.33 0.59 6.60
CA ILE A 191 1.96 0.32 5.31
C ILE A 191 3.26 -0.45 5.54
N ILE A 192 3.65 -1.27 4.58
CA ILE A 192 4.99 -1.86 4.52
C ILE A 192 5.65 -1.48 3.19
N ASN A 193 6.97 -1.38 3.21
CA ASN A 193 7.80 -1.22 2.02
C ASN A 193 8.68 -2.46 1.86
N VAL A 194 8.43 -3.28 0.85
CA VAL A 194 9.18 -4.54 0.64
C VAL A 194 10.56 -4.32 0.04
N LYS A 195 10.83 -3.13 -0.51
CA LYS A 195 12.18 -2.74 -0.97
C LYS A 195 13.09 -2.38 0.20
N GLU A 196 12.51 -1.79 1.25
CA GLU A 196 13.21 -1.53 2.51
C GLU A 196 13.14 -2.77 3.39
N GLU A 197 13.84 -3.83 2.96
CA GLU A 197 14.04 -5.05 3.75
C GLU A 197 14.70 -4.74 5.11
N VAL A 198 15.21 -5.77 5.80
CA VAL A 198 15.85 -5.57 7.10
C VAL A 198 17.21 -4.89 6.94
N SER A 199 17.35 -3.70 7.53
CA SER A 199 18.60 -2.94 7.55
C SER A 199 18.87 -2.38 8.94
N LEU A 200 20.15 -2.24 9.30
CA LEU A 200 20.52 -1.54 10.53
C LEU A 200 20.23 -0.04 10.38
N ILE A 201 19.67 0.59 11.41
CA ILE A 201 19.41 2.03 11.43
C ILE A 201 20.65 2.73 11.96
N ASN A 202 21.05 3.77 11.24
CA ASN A 202 22.14 4.64 11.62
C ASN A 202 21.62 5.79 12.50
N THR A 203 22.36 6.23 13.52
CA THR A 203 22.01 7.39 14.35
C THR A 203 21.94 8.70 13.56
N SER A 204 22.61 8.78 12.42
CA SER A 204 22.52 9.93 11.50
C SER A 204 21.21 9.94 10.69
N ASP A 205 20.51 8.80 10.59
CA ASP A 205 19.22 8.72 9.90
C ASP A 205 18.12 9.36 10.75
N LYS A 206 17.73 10.58 10.38
CA LYS A 206 16.57 11.29 10.98
C LYS A 206 15.21 10.74 10.53
N LYS A 207 15.14 9.50 10.05
CA LYS A 207 13.88 8.90 9.60
C LYS A 207 13.06 8.45 10.81
N GLU A 208 11.81 8.90 10.87
CA GLU A 208 10.85 8.40 11.84
C GLU A 208 10.35 7.02 11.40
N TYR A 209 10.81 5.98 12.09
CA TYR A 209 10.35 4.62 11.91
C TYR A 209 9.26 4.27 12.94
N LYS A 210 8.25 3.50 12.51
CA LYS A 210 7.11 3.14 13.37
C LYS A 210 7.45 1.95 14.25
N CYS A 211 6.96 1.92 15.49
CA CYS A 211 7.12 0.73 16.33
C CYS A 211 6.47 -0.51 15.70
N MET A 212 7.24 -1.61 15.68
CA MET A 212 6.82 -2.90 15.15
C MET A 212 5.58 -3.44 15.86
N LYS A 213 4.71 -4.14 15.12
CA LYS A 213 3.50 -4.79 15.67
C LYS A 213 3.56 -6.29 15.51
N THR A 214 2.96 -7.02 16.46
CA THR A 214 2.94 -8.50 16.41
C THR A 214 2.32 -9.02 15.10
N GLU A 215 1.27 -8.37 14.60
CA GLU A 215 0.59 -8.79 13.36
C GLU A 215 1.49 -8.62 12.12
N VAL A 216 2.35 -7.60 12.10
CA VAL A 216 3.30 -7.35 11.01
C VAL A 216 4.39 -8.41 11.01
N LEU A 217 4.93 -8.76 12.17
CA LEU A 217 5.91 -9.86 12.33
C LEU A 217 5.37 -11.22 11.89
N ASN A 218 4.05 -11.38 11.86
CA ASN A 218 3.43 -12.62 11.43
C ASN A 218 3.37 -12.79 9.90
N LEU A 219 3.61 -11.71 9.14
CA LEU A 219 3.66 -11.75 7.68
C LEU A 219 4.84 -12.60 7.18
N PRO A 220 4.62 -13.49 6.19
CA PRO A 220 5.67 -14.37 5.68
C PRO A 220 6.93 -13.63 5.20
N GLU A 221 6.77 -12.56 4.42
CA GLU A 221 7.90 -11.76 3.92
C GLU A 221 8.73 -11.12 5.05
N VAL A 222 8.10 -10.71 6.14
CA VAL A 222 8.81 -10.11 7.28
C VAL A 222 9.64 -11.19 7.98
N LYS A 223 9.06 -12.37 8.20
CA LYS A 223 9.77 -13.52 8.77
C LYS A 223 10.96 -13.93 7.91
N THR A 224 10.74 -14.04 6.60
CA THR A 224 11.79 -14.39 5.63
C THR A 224 12.88 -13.33 5.60
N GLY A 225 12.52 -12.04 5.59
CA GLY A 225 13.48 -10.93 5.60
C GLY A 225 14.36 -10.92 6.84
N ILE A 226 13.77 -11.09 8.04
CA ILE A 226 14.52 -11.19 9.30
C ILE A 226 15.45 -12.41 9.29
N ASN A 227 14.96 -13.57 8.82
CA ASN A 227 15.79 -14.77 8.73
C ASN A 227 16.96 -14.59 7.75
N ASN A 228 16.72 -14.02 6.57
CA ASN A 228 17.75 -13.76 5.56
C ASN A 228 18.81 -12.77 6.09
N PHE A 229 18.37 -11.74 6.82
CA PHE A 229 19.27 -10.82 7.51
C PHE A 229 20.19 -11.55 8.48
N TYR A 230 19.66 -12.45 9.32
CA TYR A 230 20.48 -13.22 10.23
C TYR A 230 21.40 -14.21 9.53
N LEU A 231 20.94 -14.90 8.49
CA LEU A 231 21.80 -15.77 7.68
C LEU A 231 22.98 -14.98 7.11
N LYS A 232 22.75 -13.74 6.66
CA LYS A 232 23.80 -12.87 6.13
C LYS A 232 24.79 -12.41 7.21
N ILE A 233 24.30 -11.94 8.36
CA ILE A 233 25.17 -11.43 9.44
C ILE A 233 25.98 -12.54 10.11
N TYR A 234 25.40 -13.74 10.22
CA TYR A 234 26.01 -14.86 10.92
C TYR A 234 26.64 -15.91 9.99
N ASN A 235 26.83 -15.58 8.70
CA ASN A 235 27.38 -16.50 7.70
C ASN A 235 26.71 -17.89 7.72
N GLY A 236 25.37 -17.90 7.81
CA GLY A 236 24.53 -19.09 7.89
C GLY A 236 24.33 -19.69 9.30
N ASN A 237 25.21 -19.37 10.26
CA ASN A 237 25.19 -19.98 11.59
C ASN A 237 24.45 -19.11 12.62
N ILE A 238 23.12 -19.05 12.50
CA ILE A 238 22.28 -18.26 13.42
C ILE A 238 22.39 -18.82 14.86
N PRO A 239 22.75 -17.99 15.86
CA PRO A 239 22.81 -18.38 17.26
C PRO A 239 21.51 -18.97 17.81
N ASP A 240 21.62 -19.94 18.72
CA ASP A 240 20.45 -20.63 19.27
C ASP A 240 19.55 -19.73 20.12
N PHE A 241 20.09 -18.72 20.81
CA PHE A 241 19.26 -17.79 21.58
C PHE A 241 18.32 -16.97 20.68
N ILE A 242 18.71 -16.69 19.43
CA ILE A 242 17.85 -16.03 18.43
C ILE A 242 16.71 -16.99 18.03
N LYS A 243 17.06 -18.23 17.68
CA LYS A 243 16.09 -19.28 17.29
C LYS A 243 15.09 -19.58 18.40
N GLN A 244 15.57 -19.62 19.64
CA GLN A 244 14.77 -19.89 20.84
C GLN A 244 14.08 -18.63 21.40
N ASN A 245 14.28 -17.47 20.78
CA ASN A 245 13.72 -16.19 21.20
C ASN A 245 14.05 -15.83 22.66
N LYS A 246 15.30 -16.08 23.08
CA LYS A 246 15.82 -15.81 24.43
C LYS A 246 16.57 -14.48 24.49
N GLU A 247 16.78 -14.00 25.71
CA GLU A 247 17.62 -12.85 25.97
C GLU A 247 19.10 -13.14 25.69
N ILE A 248 19.83 -12.13 25.24
CA ILE A 248 21.27 -12.18 25.12
C ILE A 248 21.87 -12.42 26.50
N SER A 249 22.62 -13.51 26.66
CA SER A 249 23.37 -13.82 27.88
C SER A 249 24.88 -13.61 27.74
N SER A 250 25.39 -13.51 26.51
CA SER A 250 26.82 -13.32 26.21
C SER A 250 27.16 -11.85 25.92
N LYS A 251 28.29 -11.38 26.44
CA LYS A 251 28.84 -10.03 26.20
C LYS A 251 29.29 -9.80 24.74
N GLU A 252 29.41 -10.89 23.96
CA GLU A 252 29.79 -10.86 22.54
C GLU A 252 28.68 -10.29 21.65
N TYR A 253 27.43 -10.27 22.15
CA TYR A 253 26.29 -9.79 21.40
C TYR A 253 25.76 -8.48 21.99
N VAL A 254 25.27 -7.64 21.10
CA VAL A 254 24.65 -6.36 21.44
C VAL A 254 23.36 -6.20 20.68
N TYR A 255 22.48 -5.35 21.21
CA TYR A 255 21.26 -4.94 20.54
C TYR A 255 21.54 -3.70 19.70
N VAL A 256 21.01 -3.68 18.47
CA VAL A 256 21.09 -2.54 17.55
C VAL A 256 19.73 -2.22 16.94
N LYS A 257 19.44 -0.94 16.72
CA LYS A 257 18.22 -0.52 16.00
C LYS A 257 18.27 -1.01 14.56
N ALA A 258 17.15 -1.53 14.09
CA ALA A 258 16.97 -1.99 12.72
C ALA A 258 15.62 -1.55 12.17
N ASN A 259 15.61 -1.18 10.90
CA ASN A 259 14.43 -1.01 10.09
C ASN A 259 14.04 -2.39 9.57
N VAL A 260 12.79 -2.76 9.73
CA VAL A 260 12.19 -4.01 9.28
C VAL A 260 10.93 -3.62 8.50
N PHE A 261 11.04 -3.47 7.18
CA PHE A 261 9.91 -3.15 6.30
C PHE A 261 9.19 -1.82 6.64
N GLY A 262 9.93 -0.82 7.13
CA GLY A 262 9.41 0.49 7.56
C GLY A 262 9.09 0.58 9.06
N TYR A 263 9.40 -0.47 9.83
CA TYR A 263 9.15 -0.54 11.26
C TYR A 263 10.45 -0.69 12.06
N THR A 264 10.52 -0.08 13.23
CA THR A 264 11.64 -0.20 14.16
C THR A 264 11.55 -1.48 14.96
N MET A 265 12.64 -2.24 14.95
CA MET A 265 12.88 -3.36 15.84
C MET A 265 14.34 -3.32 16.29
N VAL A 266 14.65 -3.89 17.44
CA VAL A 266 16.02 -3.99 17.93
C VAL A 266 16.50 -5.42 17.78
N LEU A 267 17.56 -5.64 17.01
CA LEU A 267 18.04 -6.97 16.68
C LEU A 267 19.36 -7.26 17.40
N PRO A 268 19.55 -8.46 17.98
CA PRO A 268 20.86 -8.92 18.44
C PRO A 268 21.82 -9.10 17.26
N VAL A 269 23.04 -8.58 17.39
CA VAL A 269 24.16 -8.79 16.45
C VAL A 269 25.46 -9.03 17.21
N LEU A 270 26.47 -9.57 16.54
CA LEU A 270 27.82 -9.67 17.10
C LEU A 270 28.44 -8.28 17.24
N ARG A 271 29.00 -7.98 18.41
CA ARG A 271 29.68 -6.72 18.71
C ARG A 271 30.79 -6.42 17.68
N ASN A 272 31.63 -7.41 17.40
CA ASN A 272 32.76 -7.26 16.48
C ASN A 272 32.32 -6.96 15.03
N SER A 273 31.13 -7.42 14.63
CA SER A 273 30.57 -7.17 13.28
C SER A 273 30.16 -5.71 13.06
N ILE A 274 29.91 -4.97 14.15
CA ILE A 274 29.64 -3.52 14.10
C ILE A 274 30.97 -2.76 14.05
N GLU A 275 31.89 -3.12 14.94
CA GLU A 275 33.15 -2.41 15.15
C GLU A 275 34.09 -2.47 13.92
N SER A 276 34.07 -3.56 13.15
CA SER A 276 34.91 -3.73 11.97
C SER A 276 34.48 -2.88 10.76
N ASN A 277 33.24 -2.38 10.73
CA ASN A 277 32.65 -1.75 9.54
C ASN A 277 32.65 -0.21 9.57
N ASN A 278 33.48 0.43 10.42
CA ASN A 278 33.44 1.89 10.65
C ASN A 278 32.05 2.40 11.09
N SER A 279 31.27 1.53 11.73
CA SER A 279 29.90 1.78 12.16
C SER A 279 29.83 2.62 13.44
N LYS A 280 30.63 3.68 13.56
CA LYS A 280 30.59 4.63 14.69
C LYS A 280 29.22 5.28 14.88
N GLU A 281 28.35 5.12 13.89
CA GLU A 281 27.00 5.66 13.87
C GLU A 281 25.92 4.59 14.11
N ILE A 282 26.26 3.34 14.45
CA ILE A 282 25.26 2.36 14.89
C ILE A 282 25.18 2.38 16.42
N GLU A 283 24.00 2.74 16.93
CA GLU A 283 23.72 2.81 18.36
C GLU A 283 23.64 1.42 18.98
N ILE A 284 24.51 1.15 19.97
CA ILE A 284 24.42 -0.05 20.81
C ILE A 284 23.42 0.24 21.92
N ILE A 285 22.32 -0.52 21.93
CA ILE A 285 21.26 -0.33 22.90
C ILE A 285 21.52 -1.17 24.13
N SER A 286 21.61 -0.52 25.29
CA SER A 286 21.82 -1.17 26.58
C SER A 286 20.49 -1.54 27.26
N LYS A 287 19.51 -0.64 27.18
CA LYS A 287 18.19 -0.81 27.77
C LYS A 287 17.11 -0.37 26.81
N ILE A 288 16.10 -1.21 26.65
CA ILE A 288 14.91 -0.91 25.85
C ILE A 288 13.75 -0.70 26.80
N THR A 289 13.18 0.51 26.77
CA THR A 289 11.95 0.91 27.45
C THR A 289 10.89 1.22 26.41
N CYS A 290 9.66 0.79 26.69
CA CYS A 290 8.51 0.97 25.82
C CYS A 290 7.50 1.81 26.58
N ASP A 291 7.16 2.97 26.04
CA ASP A 291 6.21 3.89 26.66
C ASP A 291 5.13 4.29 25.68
N CYS A 292 3.98 4.60 26.23
CA CYS A 292 2.88 5.14 25.46
C CYS A 292 2.84 6.64 25.66
N ASP A 293 2.83 7.43 24.58
CA ASP A 293 2.70 8.88 24.69
C ASP A 293 1.37 9.25 25.37
N TRP A 294 0.31 8.48 25.06
CA TRP A 294 -1.05 8.67 25.57
C TRP A 294 -1.76 7.33 25.78
N GLY A 295 -2.10 7.03 27.03
CA GLY A 295 -2.81 5.82 27.45
C GLY A 295 -1.92 4.76 28.10
N THR A 296 -2.35 3.51 28.06
CA THR A 296 -1.58 2.35 28.56
C THR A 296 -1.48 1.28 27.48
N GLY A 297 -0.53 0.35 27.63
CA GLY A 297 -0.47 -0.85 26.78
C GLY A 297 0.60 -0.84 25.69
N CYS A 298 1.60 0.05 25.73
CA CYS A 298 2.84 -0.16 24.97
C CYS A 298 3.69 -1.21 25.69
N VAL A 299 3.81 -2.41 25.14
CA VAL A 299 4.43 -3.56 25.83
C VAL A 299 5.70 -3.99 25.11
N LYS A 300 6.79 -4.13 25.87
CA LYS A 300 8.03 -4.73 25.39
C LYS A 300 7.80 -6.21 25.07
N LYS A 301 8.05 -6.60 23.82
CA LYS A 301 7.95 -7.96 23.33
C LYS A 301 9.23 -8.41 22.64
N ARG A 302 9.32 -9.71 22.41
CA ARG A 302 10.47 -10.34 21.77
C ARG A 302 10.01 -11.31 20.69
N ALA A 303 10.63 -11.25 19.52
CA ALA A 303 10.44 -12.20 18.43
C ALA A 303 11.74 -12.32 17.65
N PHE A 304 12.07 -13.53 17.16
CA PHE A 304 13.31 -13.77 16.41
C PHE A 304 14.56 -13.27 17.14
N GLY A 305 14.61 -13.37 18.47
CA GLY A 305 15.71 -12.86 19.28
C GLY A 305 15.74 -11.34 19.44
N GLY A 306 15.10 -10.60 18.55
CA GLY A 306 14.96 -9.15 18.62
C GLY A 306 13.83 -8.69 19.53
N VAL A 307 13.92 -7.44 19.95
CA VAL A 307 13.02 -6.78 20.89
C VAL A 307 12.30 -5.65 20.19
N TYR A 308 11.02 -5.47 20.49
CA TYR A 308 10.22 -4.37 19.97
C TYR A 308 9.16 -3.92 20.97
N CYS A 309 8.61 -2.74 20.75
CA CYS A 309 7.49 -2.20 21.52
C CYS A 309 6.20 -2.38 20.73
N ASP A 310 5.27 -3.17 21.26
CA ASP A 310 3.99 -3.43 20.60
C ASP A 310 2.91 -2.52 21.19
N SER A 311 2.29 -1.71 20.33
CA SER A 311 1.19 -0.83 20.73
C SER A 311 -0.08 -1.65 20.97
N GLY A 312 -0.50 -1.76 22.23
CA GLY A 312 -1.81 -2.27 22.61
C GLY A 312 -2.96 -1.41 22.07
N PRO A 313 -4.21 -1.90 22.18
CA PRO A 313 -5.39 -1.21 21.65
C PRO A 313 -5.61 0.18 22.27
N ASP A 314 -5.18 0.37 23.51
CA ASP A 314 -5.37 1.60 24.28
C ASP A 314 -4.15 2.55 24.20
N CYS A 315 -3.16 2.21 23.37
CA CYS A 315 -1.99 3.05 23.17
C CYS A 315 -2.03 3.77 21.83
N ALA A 316 -2.17 5.09 21.88
CA ALA A 316 -2.27 5.92 20.67
C ALA A 316 -0.95 5.94 19.88
N SER A 317 0.17 6.08 20.58
CA SER A 317 1.52 6.09 20.02
C SER A 317 2.44 5.40 21.01
N CYS A 318 3.09 4.33 20.56
CA CYS A 318 4.01 3.52 21.35
C CYS A 318 5.41 3.90 20.89
N VAL A 319 6.24 4.35 21.81
CA VAL A 319 7.60 4.83 21.57
C VAL A 319 8.58 3.89 22.23
N MET A 320 9.67 3.61 21.51
CA MET A 320 10.78 2.83 22.02
C MET A 320 11.90 3.78 22.40
N TYR A 321 12.20 3.85 23.69
CA TYR A 321 13.37 4.57 24.21
C TYR A 321 14.51 3.59 24.41
N ASP A 322 15.70 4.01 24.00
CA ASP A 322 16.95 3.39 24.33
C ASP A 322 17.77 4.30 25.25
N ASN A 323 17.98 3.80 26.47
CA ASN A 323 18.86 4.42 27.46
C ASN A 323 20.10 3.55 27.67
#